data_AF-A0A6N9DH75-F1
#
_entry.id   AF-A0A6N9DH75-F1
#
_cell.length_a   1.000
_cell.length_b   1.000
_cell.length_c   1.000
_cell.angle_alpha   90.00
_cell.angle_beta   90.00
_cell.angle_gamma   90.00
#
_symmetry.space_group_name_H-M   'P 1'
#
loop_
_entity.id
_entity.type
_entity.pdbx_description
1 polymer ?
#
loop_
_entity_poly.entity_id
_entity_poly.type
_entity_poly.pdbx_seq_one_letter_code
_entity_poly.pdbx_strand_id
1 'polypeptide(L)'
;MSRGRQARDHSQRVLLFFTALETLLTRDTTFGQVTESLARNVATILARDVEKRSAIAQAIKNLYRYRSKTVHQGDRGVTHWQCNDTQYFAESVFGRLLFTLPFDMPIRAFWDVLDEASYGTQWTSVLLEKHREIS
;
A
#
# COMPACT_ATOMS: atom_id res chain seq x y z
N MET A 1 6.28 -9.49 -5.28
CA MET A 1 5.37 -10.45 -4.59
C MET A 1 5.94 -11.87 -4.50
N SER A 2 6.28 -12.53 -5.61
CA SER A 2 6.75 -13.94 -5.62
C SER A 2 7.94 -14.23 -4.68
N ARG A 3 8.98 -13.37 -4.71
CA ARG A 3 10.14 -13.49 -3.81
C ARG A 3 9.77 -13.39 -2.33
N GLY A 4 8.77 -12.55 -2.00
CA GLY A 4 8.26 -12.39 -0.63
C GLY A 4 7.50 -13.62 -0.12
N ARG A 5 6.88 -14.40 -1.01
CA ARG A 5 6.25 -15.69 -0.64
C ARG A 5 7.27 -16.81 -0.45
N GLN A 6 8.40 -16.73 -1.14
CA GLN A 6 9.44 -17.77 -1.14
C GLN A 6 10.52 -17.55 -0.06
N ALA A 7 10.67 -16.32 0.44
CA ALA A 7 11.66 -16.02 1.47
C ALA A 7 11.35 -16.79 2.77
N ARG A 8 12.38 -17.44 3.32
CA ARG A 8 12.26 -18.21 4.58
C ARG A 8 12.31 -17.31 5.81
N ASP A 9 13.07 -16.22 5.71
CA ASP A 9 13.24 -15.27 6.81
C ASP A 9 12.11 -14.24 6.85
N HIS A 10 11.44 -14.09 8.00
CA HIS A 10 10.30 -13.20 8.16
C HIS A 10 10.67 -11.73 7.92
N SER A 11 11.85 -11.31 8.34
CA SER A 11 12.29 -9.92 8.16
C SER A 11 12.49 -9.60 6.67
N GLN A 12 13.03 -10.56 5.92
CA GLN A 12 13.15 -10.48 4.47
C GLN A 12 11.79 -10.47 3.78
N ARG A 13 10.82 -11.28 4.24
CA ARG A 13 9.45 -11.28 3.70
C ARG A 13 8.79 -9.91 3.87
N VAL A 14 8.82 -9.35 5.09
CA VAL A 14 8.28 -8.02 5.39
C VAL A 14 8.93 -6.96 4.50
N LEU A 15 10.25 -6.98 4.37
CA LEU A 15 10.98 -6.06 3.49
C LEU A 15 10.47 -6.15 2.04
N LEU A 16 10.37 -7.36 1.48
CA LEU A 16 9.96 -7.57 0.09
C LEU A 16 8.51 -7.14 -0.18
N PHE A 17 7.59 -7.34 0.77
CA PHE A 17 6.21 -6.88 0.62
C PHE A 17 6.10 -5.36 0.72
N PHE A 18 6.83 -4.73 1.66
CA PHE A 18 6.86 -3.27 1.74
C PHE A 18 7.55 -2.65 0.53
N THR A 19 8.62 -3.23 0.00
CA THR A 19 9.21 -2.76 -1.26
C THR A 19 8.19 -2.80 -2.40
N ALA A 20 7.41 -3.88 -2.53
CA ALA A 20 6.39 -3.97 -3.57
C ALA A 20 5.29 -2.90 -3.41
N LEU A 21 4.86 -2.65 -2.17
CA LEU A 21 3.89 -1.61 -1.85
C LEU A 21 4.44 -0.19 -2.10
N GLU A 22 5.67 0.08 -1.65
CA GLU A 22 6.38 1.36 -1.85
C GLU A 22 6.52 1.66 -3.35
N THR A 23 7.03 0.71 -4.14
CA THR A 23 7.21 0.88 -5.60
C THR A 23 5.91 1.22 -6.32
N LEU A 24 4.77 0.70 -5.84
CA LEU A 24 3.48 0.91 -6.48
C LEU A 24 2.80 2.21 -6.03
N LEU A 25 2.87 2.51 -4.73
CA LEU A 25 2.01 3.50 -4.08
C LEU A 25 2.73 4.78 -3.68
N THR A 26 4.05 4.87 -3.79
CA THR A 26 4.79 6.08 -3.42
C THR A 26 5.39 6.75 -4.64
N ARG A 27 5.08 8.04 -4.80
CA ARG A 27 5.61 8.92 -5.85
C ARG A 27 6.76 9.71 -5.24
N ASP A 28 7.94 9.69 -5.86
CA ASP A 28 9.12 10.54 -5.62
C ASP A 28 9.13 11.29 -4.27
N THR A 29 9.08 10.57 -3.16
CA THR A 29 8.89 11.14 -1.81
C THR A 29 10.13 10.90 -0.96
N THR A 30 10.46 11.88 -0.11
CA THR A 30 11.55 11.74 0.86
C THR A 30 11.20 10.73 1.95
N PHE A 31 12.20 10.03 2.51
CA PHE A 31 12.03 8.88 3.42
C PHE A 31 10.99 9.05 4.55
N GLY A 32 10.89 10.22 5.17
CA GLY A 32 9.90 10.49 6.23
C GLY A 32 8.46 10.58 5.73
N GLN A 33 8.26 11.01 4.49
CA GLN A 33 6.95 11.13 3.84
C GLN A 33 6.47 9.79 3.27
N VAL A 34 7.37 8.82 3.06
CA VAL A 34 7.05 7.50 2.50
C VAL A 34 6.04 6.75 3.40
N THR A 35 6.27 6.73 4.71
CA THR A 35 5.39 6.00 5.64
C THR A 35 3.97 6.56 5.64
N GLU A 36 3.84 7.88 5.71
CA GLU A 36 2.54 8.57 5.72
C GLU A 36 1.81 8.42 4.40
N SER A 37 2.51 8.65 3.29
CA SER A 37 1.95 8.53 1.93
C SER A 37 1.51 7.09 1.66
N LEU A 38 2.33 6.11 2.03
CA LEU A 38 2.00 4.70 1.88
C LEU A 38 0.78 4.32 2.71
N ALA A 39 0.76 4.68 4.00
CA ALA A 39 -0.35 4.36 4.89
C ALA A 39 -1.67 4.97 4.40
N ARG A 40 -1.62 6.23 3.94
CA ARG A 40 -2.77 6.93 3.34
C ARG A 40 -3.27 6.20 2.10
N ASN A 41 -2.38 5.87 1.15
CA ASN A 41 -2.76 5.25 -0.11
C ASN A 41 -3.31 3.83 0.08
N VAL A 42 -2.69 3.02 0.95
CA VAL A 42 -3.22 1.68 1.29
C VAL A 42 -4.60 1.79 1.93
N ALA A 43 -4.79 2.72 2.87
CA ALA A 43 -6.08 2.94 3.51
C ALA A 43 -7.15 3.39 2.50
N THR A 44 -6.82 4.31 1.60
CA THR A 44 -7.71 4.78 0.53
C THR A 44 -8.18 3.65 -0.39
N ILE A 45 -7.29 2.72 -0.75
CA ILE A 45 -7.58 1.59 -1.65
C ILE A 45 -8.45 0.52 -0.97
N LEU A 46 -8.12 0.17 0.28
CA LEU A 46 -8.72 -0.98 0.97
C LEU A 46 -9.97 -0.64 1.76
N ALA A 47 -10.08 0.58 2.28
CA ALA A 47 -11.23 0.96 3.08
C ALA A 47 -12.48 1.06 2.19
N ARG A 48 -13.52 0.31 2.57
CA ARG A 48 -14.87 0.48 2.01
C ARG A 48 -15.51 1.79 2.49
N ASP A 49 -15.26 2.11 3.76
CA ASP A 49 -15.81 3.27 4.45
C ASP A 49 -14.67 4.20 4.84
N VAL A 50 -14.86 5.51 4.63
CA VAL A 50 -13.85 6.55 4.93
C VAL A 50 -13.44 6.50 6.40
N GLU A 51 -14.37 6.19 7.29
CA GLU A 51 -14.16 6.08 8.74
C GLU A 51 -13.14 5.00 9.11
N LYS A 52 -13.04 3.91 8.32
CA LYS A 52 -12.10 2.81 8.58
C LYS A 52 -10.68 3.10 8.10
N ARG A 53 -10.47 4.18 7.33
CA ARG A 53 -9.15 4.52 6.78
C ARG A 53 -8.12 4.79 7.88
N SER A 54 -8.53 5.44 8.96
CA SER A 54 -7.63 5.76 10.08
C SER A 54 -7.06 4.49 10.72
N ALA A 55 -7.91 3.48 10.97
CA ALA A 55 -7.50 2.20 11.55
C ALA A 55 -6.55 1.43 10.62
N ILE A 56 -6.84 1.38 9.31
CA ILE A 56 -5.97 0.74 8.32
C ILE A 56 -4.63 1.48 8.21
N ALA A 57 -4.66 2.80 8.12
CA ALA A 57 -3.43 3.61 8.06
C ALA A 57 -2.57 3.37 9.30
N GLN A 58 -3.16 3.33 10.50
CA GLN A 58 -2.43 3.07 11.73
C GLN A 58 -1.82 1.66 11.75
N ALA A 59 -2.53 0.64 11.25
CA ALA A 59 -2.01 -0.71 11.11
C ALA A 59 -0.79 -0.75 10.18
N ILE A 60 -0.86 -0.09 9.03
CA ILE A 60 0.27 0.01 8.08
C ILE A 60 1.46 0.73 8.71
N LYS A 61 1.24 1.85 9.41
CA LYS A 61 2.31 2.58 10.11
C LYS A 61 2.99 1.69 11.15
N ASN A 62 2.22 0.92 11.92
CA ASN A 62 2.76 0.00 12.92
C ASN A 62 3.60 -1.11 12.27
N LEU A 63 3.13 -1.69 11.17
CA LEU A 63 3.86 -2.71 10.42
C LEU A 63 5.14 -2.15 9.78
N TYR A 64 5.09 -0.92 9.26
CA TYR A 64 6.23 -0.25 8.62
C TYR A 64 7.39 -0.01 9.60
N ARG A 65 7.11 0.14 10.91
CA ARG A 65 8.16 0.23 11.93
C ARG A 65 9.07 -1.01 11.92
N TYR A 66 8.54 -2.20 11.65
CA TYR A 66 9.36 -3.42 11.55
C TYR A 66 10.27 -3.37 10.33
N ARG A 67 9.77 -2.97 9.16
CA ARG A 67 10.60 -2.74 7.96
C ARG A 67 11.69 -1.71 8.23
N SER A 68 11.36 -0.60 8.89
CA SER A 68 12.32 0.44 9.26
C SER A 68 13.41 -0.10 10.18
N LYS A 69 13.06 -0.87 11.21
CA LYS A 69 14.03 -1.52 12.12
C LYS A 69 14.91 -2.53 11.37
N THR A 70 14.34 -3.37 10.52
CA THR A 70 15.12 -4.34 9.74
C THR A 70 16.13 -3.66 8.82
N VAL A 71 15.74 -2.58 8.14
CA VAL A 71 16.64 -1.87 7.20
C VAL A 71 17.69 -1.03 7.93
N HIS A 72 17.31 -0.27 8.96
CA HIS A 72 18.20 0.71 9.58
C HIS A 72 18.95 0.18 10.81
N GLN A 73 18.43 -0.84 11.47
CA GLN A 73 18.99 -1.41 12.71
C GLN A 73 19.43 -2.86 12.53
N GLY A 74 19.22 -3.46 11.35
CA GLY A 74 19.52 -4.87 11.10
C GLY A 74 18.65 -5.84 11.90
N ASP A 75 17.53 -5.36 12.46
CA ASP A 75 16.66 -6.15 13.33
C ASP A 75 15.93 -7.26 12.56
N ARG A 76 16.11 -8.51 13.01
CA ARG A 76 15.45 -9.69 12.45
C ARG A 76 14.33 -10.23 13.34
N GLY A 77 13.96 -9.52 14.41
CA GLY A 77 12.91 -9.88 15.38
C GLY A 77 11.48 -9.76 14.85
N VAL A 78 11.26 -10.04 13.57
CA VAL A 78 9.94 -10.02 12.94
C VAL A 78 9.22 -11.34 13.20
N THR A 79 8.07 -11.25 13.83
CA THR A 79 7.21 -12.42 14.11
C THR A 79 6.49 -12.89 12.84
N HIS A 80 6.08 -14.16 12.85
CA HIS A 80 5.27 -14.74 11.78
C HIS A 80 3.95 -13.97 11.58
N TRP A 81 3.31 -13.49 12.65
CA TRP A 81 2.07 -12.71 12.58
C TRP A 81 2.25 -11.38 11.84
N GLN A 82 3.27 -10.59 12.21
CA GLN A 82 3.57 -9.32 11.52
C GLN A 82 3.88 -9.52 10.05
N CYS A 83 4.57 -10.62 9.73
CA CYS A 83 4.86 -11.00 8.35
C CYS A 83 3.57 -11.31 7.58
N ASN A 84 2.66 -12.10 8.16
CA ASN A 84 1.41 -12.47 7.51
C ASN A 84 0.47 -11.28 7.36
N ASP A 85 0.40 -10.37 8.33
CA ASP A 85 -0.39 -9.14 8.21
C ASP A 85 0.15 -8.27 7.08
N THR A 86 1.47 -8.11 6.99
CA THR A 86 2.10 -7.36 5.89
C THR A 86 1.79 -7.99 4.54
N GLN A 87 1.87 -9.32 4.44
CA GLN A 87 1.48 -10.05 3.23
C GLN A 87 0.00 -9.83 2.89
N TYR A 88 -0.88 -9.95 3.86
CA TYR A 88 -2.32 -9.78 3.68
C TYR A 88 -2.64 -8.40 3.11
N PHE A 89 -2.06 -7.34 3.66
CA PHE A 89 -2.23 -5.98 3.13
C PHE A 89 -1.69 -5.84 1.72
N ALA A 90 -0.47 -6.33 1.46
CA ALA A 90 0.12 -6.26 0.12
C ALA A 90 -0.77 -6.98 -0.91
N GLU A 91 -1.15 -8.23 -0.63
CA GLU A 91 -1.97 -9.04 -1.54
C GLU A 91 -3.37 -8.45 -1.73
N SER A 92 -3.97 -7.91 -0.68
CA SER A 92 -5.27 -7.22 -0.77
C SER A 92 -5.19 -5.99 -1.67
N VAL A 93 -4.14 -5.18 -1.55
CA VAL A 93 -3.93 -4.00 -2.41
C VAL A 93 -3.76 -4.43 -3.86
N PHE A 94 -2.83 -5.35 -4.13
CA PHE A 94 -2.57 -5.82 -5.49
C PHE A 94 -3.82 -6.47 -6.12
N GLY A 95 -4.53 -7.29 -5.36
CA GLY A 95 -5.78 -7.90 -5.82
C GLY A 95 -6.84 -6.84 -6.15
N ARG A 96 -7.05 -5.87 -5.25
CA ARG A 96 -7.99 -4.77 -5.47
C ARG A 96 -7.66 -3.99 -6.75
N LEU A 97 -6.40 -3.63 -6.94
CA LEU A 97 -5.95 -2.89 -8.12
C LEU A 97 -6.12 -3.71 -9.41
N LEU A 98 -5.73 -4.98 -9.40
CA LEU A 98 -5.85 -5.86 -10.56
C LEU A 98 -7.28 -6.01 -11.08
N PHE A 99 -8.27 -5.99 -10.18
CA PHE A 99 -9.68 -6.17 -10.55
C PHE A 99 -10.46 -4.86 -10.71
N THR A 100 -9.86 -3.71 -10.39
CA THR A 100 -10.56 -2.42 -10.37
C THR A 100 -9.98 -1.42 -11.36
N LEU A 101 -8.66 -1.43 -11.57
CA LEU A 101 -8.02 -0.49 -12.47
C LEU A 101 -8.16 -0.92 -13.94
N PRO A 102 -8.44 0.04 -14.85
CA PRO A 102 -8.28 -0.17 -16.29
C PRO A 102 -6.82 -0.48 -16.62
N PHE A 103 -6.58 -1.43 -17.53
CA PHE A 103 -5.23 -1.88 -17.90
C PHE A 103 -4.44 -0.84 -18.72
N ASP A 104 -5.13 0.10 -19.35
CA ASP A 104 -4.58 1.19 -20.16
C ASP A 104 -4.38 2.48 -19.36
N MET A 105 -4.79 2.52 -18.09
CA MET A 105 -4.63 3.70 -17.23
C MET A 105 -3.15 4.01 -17.01
N PRO A 106 -2.67 5.21 -17.37
CA PRO A 106 -1.31 5.63 -17.05
C PRO A 106 -1.09 5.70 -15.54
N ILE A 107 0.07 5.27 -15.06
CA ILE A 107 0.40 5.24 -13.62
C ILE A 107 0.24 6.61 -12.93
N ARG A 108 0.47 7.71 -13.66
CA ARG A 108 0.28 9.07 -13.13
C ARG A 108 -1.18 9.37 -12.83
N ALA A 109 -2.09 9.03 -13.76
CA ALA A 109 -3.53 9.20 -13.56
C ALA A 109 -4.03 8.38 -12.37
N PHE A 110 -3.47 7.17 -12.18
CA PHE A 110 -3.74 6.38 -10.99
C PHE A 110 -3.34 7.10 -9.68
N TRP A 111 -2.16 7.71 -9.63
CA TRP A 111 -1.74 8.46 -8.44
C TRP A 111 -2.59 9.71 -8.21
N ASP A 112 -3.02 10.41 -9.25
CA ASP A 112 -3.89 11.58 -9.13
C ASP A 112 -5.27 11.16 -8.54
N VAL A 113 -5.83 10.04 -9.01
CA VAL A 113 -7.05 9.43 -8.45
C VAL A 113 -6.89 9.10 -6.96
N LEU A 114 -5.75 8.56 -6.55
CA LEU A 114 -5.48 8.26 -5.14
C LEU A 114 -5.39 9.51 -4.27
N ASP A 115 -4.75 10.56 -4.78
CA ASP A 115 -4.59 11.82 -4.04
C ASP A 115 -5.94 12.50 -3.86
N GLU A 116 -6.75 12.59 -4.91
CA GLU A 116 -8.12 13.09 -4.86
C GLU A 116 -8.99 12.28 -3.89
N ALA A 117 -8.94 10.95 -3.98
CA ALA A 117 -9.67 10.06 -3.07
C ALA A 117 -9.23 10.19 -1.61
N SER A 118 -8.01 10.66 -1.34
CA SER A 118 -7.47 10.80 0.00
C SER A 118 -8.19 11.87 0.84
N TYR A 119 -8.88 12.82 0.21
CA TYR A 119 -9.62 13.90 0.85
C TYR A 119 -11.02 13.50 1.38
N GLY A 120 -11.31 12.20 1.41
CA GLY A 120 -12.53 11.66 2.03
C GLY A 120 -13.59 11.19 1.04
N THR A 121 -13.29 11.12 -0.25
CA THR A 121 -14.14 10.49 -1.26
C THR A 121 -13.79 9.01 -1.43
N GLN A 122 -14.75 8.18 -1.83
CA GLN A 122 -14.46 6.78 -2.12
C GLN A 122 -13.63 6.68 -3.41
N TRP A 123 -12.53 5.92 -3.32
CA TRP A 123 -11.59 5.75 -4.43
C TRP A 123 -12.25 5.18 -5.70
N THR A 124 -13.15 4.22 -5.56
CA THR A 124 -13.88 3.64 -6.69
C THR A 124 -14.77 4.65 -7.41
N SER A 125 -15.33 5.62 -6.70
CA SER A 125 -16.17 6.66 -7.31
C SER A 125 -15.33 7.60 -8.17
N VAL A 126 -14.21 8.09 -7.64
CA VAL A 126 -13.26 8.95 -8.37
C VAL A 126 -12.73 8.24 -9.62
N LEU A 127 -12.41 6.95 -9.50
CA LEU A 127 -11.93 6.14 -10.62
C LEU A 127 -12.96 6.05 -11.76
N LEU A 128 -14.24 5.85 -11.43
CA LEU A 128 -15.31 5.76 -12.42
C LEU A 128 -15.54 7.09 -13.14
N GLU A 129 -15.44 8.21 -12.42
CA GLU A 129 -15.53 9.55 -13.02
C GLU A 129 -14.40 9.78 -14.02
N LYS A 130 -13.15 9.48 -13.63
CA LYS A 130 -11.99 9.61 -14.52
C LYS A 130 -12.06 8.72 -15.76
N HIS A 131 -12.58 7.50 -15.64
CA HIS A 131 -12.75 6.64 -16.80
C HIS A 131 -13.77 7.20 -17.81
N ARG A 132 -14.84 7.84 -17.33
CA ARG A 132 -15.85 8.48 -18.20
C ARG A 132 -15.33 9.72 -18.92
N GLU A 133 -14.37 10.43 -18.34
CA GLU A 133 -13.73 11.59 -18.98
C GLU A 133 -12.82 11.19 -20.16
N ILE A 134 -12.34 9.94 -20.18
CA ILE A 134 -11.37 9.42 -21.15
C ILE A 134 -12.04 8.57 -22.26
N SER A 135 -13.27 8.09 -22.02
CA SER A 135 -14.08 7.30 -22.97
C SER A 135 -14.92 8.17 -23.89
#